data_AF-A0A485CZC4-F1
#
_entry.id   AF-A0A485CZC4-F1
#
_cell.length_a   1.000
_cell.length_b   1.000
_cell.length_c   1.000
_cell.angle_alpha   90.00
_cell.angle_beta   90.00
_cell.angle_gamma   90.00
#
_symmetry.space_group_name_H-M   'P 1'
#
loop_
_entity.id
_entity.type
_entity.pdbx_description
1 polymer ?
#
loop_
_entity_poly.entity_id
_entity_poly.type
_entity_poly.pdbx_seq_one_letter_code
_entity_poly.pdbx_strand_id
1 'polypeptide(L)'
;MRHYPELQVSILTWSSTLPLSERLHHQLLIWMPAGILISLLASWLIIRVLRRLQSPHQQMRDALNNAEISVNYQPIVSLTDGRVVGCEALARWKQADGSYLSPDIFIPLAEESGLITRLTENVVKRVFRDLGKWLHLHPGNTCLN
;
A
#
# COMPACT_ATOMS: atom_id res chain seq x y z
N MET A 1 58.86 -65.67 33.99
CA MET A 1 58.33 -64.37 33.54
C MET A 1 57.97 -64.49 32.07
N ARG A 2 56.69 -64.42 31.69
CA ARG A 2 56.22 -64.67 30.31
C ARG A 2 55.62 -63.37 29.77
N HIS A 3 56.19 -62.86 28.68
CA HIS A 3 55.78 -61.60 28.04
C HIS A 3 54.59 -61.90 27.11
N TYR A 4 53.44 -61.28 27.35
CA TYR A 4 52.29 -61.33 26.45
C TYR A 4 52.24 -60.03 25.65
N PRO A 5 52.10 -60.07 24.31
CA PRO A 5 52.01 -58.85 23.52
C PRO A 5 50.60 -58.23 23.62
N GLU A 6 50.56 -56.92 23.80
CA GLU A 6 49.35 -56.09 23.84
C GLU A 6 48.68 -56.08 22.46
N LEU A 7 47.58 -56.81 22.29
CA LEU A 7 46.74 -56.74 21.09
C LEU A 7 45.76 -55.56 21.23
N GLN A 8 46.06 -54.46 20.55
CA GLN A 8 45.23 -53.27 20.51
C GLN A 8 44.06 -53.48 19.55
N VAL A 9 42.93 -53.99 20.08
CA VAL A 9 41.68 -54.12 19.32
C VAL A 9 40.91 -52.80 19.40
N SER A 10 40.97 -52.02 18.34
CA SER A 10 40.14 -50.82 18.19
C SER A 10 38.82 -51.19 17.52
N ILE A 11 37.72 -51.15 18.27
CA ILE A 11 36.38 -51.41 17.76
C ILE A 11 35.89 -50.15 17.04
N LEU A 12 35.81 -50.20 15.71
CA LEU A 12 35.14 -49.19 14.90
C LEU A 12 33.65 -49.54 14.84
N THR A 13 32.85 -48.97 15.74
CA THR A 13 31.39 -49.06 15.62
C THR A 13 30.92 -48.01 14.61
N TRP A 14 30.35 -48.44 13.49
CA TRP A 14 29.71 -47.55 12.52
C TRP A 14 28.29 -47.18 13.03
N SER A 15 28.12 -45.93 13.43
CA SER A 15 26.81 -45.37 13.78
C SER A 15 26.13 -44.88 12.51
N SER A 16 25.11 -45.60 12.03
CA SER A 16 24.29 -45.18 10.90
C SER A 16 23.61 -43.83 11.19
N THR A 17 23.90 -42.79 10.40
CA THR A 17 23.30 -41.45 10.49
C THR A 17 21.87 -41.36 9.92
N LEU A 18 21.33 -42.47 9.42
CA LEU A 18 20.04 -42.58 8.76
C LEU A 18 18.80 -42.18 9.61
N PRO A 19 18.73 -42.35 10.95
CA PRO A 19 17.53 -41.98 11.71
C PRO A 19 17.48 -40.50 12.13
N LEU A 20 18.48 -39.69 11.75
CA LEU A 20 18.59 -38.27 12.12
C LEU A 20 17.98 -37.33 11.06
N SER A 21 17.97 -37.72 9.77
CA SER A 21 17.44 -36.90 8.67
C SER A 21 15.91 -36.78 8.69
N GLU A 22 15.20 -37.86 9.01
CA GLU A 22 13.73 -37.88 9.04
C GLU A 22 13.13 -36.90 10.07
N ARG A 23 13.77 -36.75 11.25
CA ARG A 23 13.31 -35.79 12.27
C ARG A 23 13.62 -34.34 11.88
N LEU A 24 14.76 -34.11 11.22
CA LEU A 24 15.16 -32.79 10.73
C LEU A 24 14.18 -32.27 9.68
N HIS A 25 13.77 -33.10 8.72
CA HIS A 25 12.82 -32.68 7.69
C HIS A 25 11.43 -32.36 8.26
N HIS A 26 10.93 -33.15 9.21
CA HIS A 26 9.67 -32.85 9.88
C HIS A 26 9.72 -31.57 10.73
N GLN A 27 10.81 -31.35 11.46
CA GLN A 27 11.00 -30.10 12.20
C GLN A 27 11.09 -28.90 11.24
N LEU A 28 11.87 -29.00 10.15
CA LEU A 28 11.98 -27.93 9.15
C LEU A 28 10.63 -27.59 8.51
N LEU A 29 9.82 -28.60 8.17
CA LEU A 29 8.48 -28.39 7.60
C LEU A 29 7.51 -27.65 8.53
N ILE A 30 7.65 -27.81 9.85
CA ILE A 30 6.82 -27.11 10.84
C ILE A 30 7.31 -25.67 11.06
N TRP A 31 8.63 -25.43 11.09
CA TRP A 31 9.20 -24.12 11.41
C TRP A 31 9.18 -23.14 10.23
N MET A 32 9.21 -23.61 8.99
CA MET A 32 9.13 -22.76 7.79
C MET A 32 7.87 -21.89 7.72
N PRO A 33 6.64 -22.44 7.83
CA PRO A 33 5.42 -21.62 7.79
C PRO A 33 5.31 -20.69 9.01
N ALA A 34 5.79 -21.12 10.19
CA ALA A 34 5.83 -20.28 11.38
C ALA A 34 6.76 -19.07 11.18
N GLY A 35 7.94 -19.28 10.59
CA GLY A 35 8.88 -18.22 10.24
C GLY A 35 8.27 -17.23 9.24
N ILE A 36 7.63 -17.73 8.17
CA ILE A 36 6.95 -16.88 7.19
C ILE A 36 5.84 -16.05 7.87
N LEU A 37 5.01 -16.66 8.71
CA LEU A 37 3.96 -15.97 9.46
C LEU A 37 4.52 -14.85 10.33
N ILE A 38 5.57 -15.13 11.11
CA ILE A 38 6.22 -14.14 11.97
C ILE A 38 6.83 -13.01 11.13
N SER A 39 7.50 -13.33 10.02
CA SER A 39 8.07 -12.33 9.12
C SER A 39 7.00 -11.45 8.46
N LEU A 40 5.88 -12.02 8.01
CA LEU A 40 4.75 -11.26 7.44
C LEU A 40 4.13 -10.35 8.48
N LEU A 41 3.93 -10.83 9.71
CA LEU A 41 3.34 -10.07 10.80
C LEU A 41 4.27 -8.93 11.26
N ALA A 42 5.57 -9.21 11.38
CA ALA A 42 6.58 -8.20 11.67
C ALA A 42 6.67 -7.15 10.55
N SER A 43 6.69 -7.57 9.28
CA SER A 43 6.71 -6.67 8.13
C SER A 43 5.47 -5.76 8.10
N TRP A 44 4.28 -6.31 8.30
CA TRP A 44 3.03 -5.54 8.36
C TRP A 44 3.06 -4.50 9.49
N LEU A 45 3.55 -4.88 10.67
CA LEU A 45 3.65 -3.98 11.82
C LEU A 45 4.70 -2.88 11.60
N ILE A 46 5.86 -3.22 11.02
CA ILE A 46 6.90 -2.25 10.66
C ILE A 46 6.36 -1.22 9.66
N ILE A 47 5.68 -1.67 8.60
CA ILE A 47 5.08 -0.76 7.61
C ILE A 47 4.02 0.14 8.27
N ARG A 48 3.20 -0.41 9.17
CA ARG A 48 2.21 0.36 9.95
C ARG A 48 2.85 1.44 10.81
N VAL A 49 3.97 1.15 11.47
CA VAL A 49 4.69 2.11 12.32
C VAL A 49 5.40 3.17 11.47
N LEU A 50 6.11 2.77 10.41
CA LEU A 50 6.84 3.70 9.54
C LEU A 50 5.90 4.73 8.89
N ARG A 51 4.69 4.31 8.46
CA ARG A 51 3.68 5.25 7.92
C ARG A 51 3.22 6.30 8.93
N ARG A 52 3.18 5.98 10.23
CA ARG A 52 2.83 6.96 11.28
C ARG A 52 3.92 7.99 11.52
N LEU A 53 5.17 7.64 11.21
CA LEU A 53 6.33 8.52 11.40
C LEU A 53 6.61 9.40 10.17
N GLN A 54 5.95 9.16 9.03
CA GLN A 54 6.11 10.00 7.85
C GLN A 54 5.56 11.41 8.10
N SER A 55 6.30 12.43 7.66
CA SER A 55 5.80 13.80 7.70
C SER A 55 4.53 13.93 6.83
N PRO A 56 3.58 14.80 7.21
CA PRO A 56 2.37 15.04 6.41
C PRO A 56 2.67 15.37 4.95
N HIS A 57 3.76 16.12 4.70
CA HIS A 57 4.28 16.39 3.36
C HIS A 57 4.59 15.10 2.58
N GLN A 58 5.32 14.16 3.18
CA GLN A 58 5.70 12.92 2.50
C GLN A 58 4.47 12.05 2.21
N GLN A 59 3.53 11.97 3.18
CA GLN A 59 2.28 11.25 3.00
C GLN A 59 1.47 11.83 1.82
N MET A 60 1.39 13.15 1.70
CA MET A 60 0.70 13.79 0.58
C MET A 60 1.39 13.55 -0.75
N ARG A 61 2.73 13.61 -0.78
CA ARG A 61 3.51 13.34 -1.99
C ARG A 61 3.34 11.90 -2.46
N ASP A 62 3.32 10.95 -1.52
CA ASP A 62 3.08 9.53 -1.79
C ASP A 62 1.64 9.30 -2.29
N ALA A 63 0.63 9.92 -1.66
CA ALA A 63 -0.76 9.83 -2.09
C ALA A 63 -1.00 10.37 -3.51
N LEU A 64 -0.35 11.49 -3.87
CA LEU A 64 -0.38 12.04 -5.22
C LEU A 64 0.28 11.10 -6.24
N ASN A 65 1.34 10.39 -5.86
CA ASN A 65 2.03 9.42 -6.73
C ASN A 65 1.19 8.15 -6.93
N ASN A 66 0.53 7.69 -5.87
CA ASN A 66 -0.25 6.44 -5.84
C ASN A 66 -1.69 6.61 -6.35
N ALA A 67 -2.08 7.82 -6.80
CA ALA A 67 -3.44 8.15 -7.21
C ALA A 67 -4.51 7.88 -6.13
N GLU A 68 -4.16 8.10 -4.86
CA GLU A 68 -5.06 7.93 -3.70
C GLU A 68 -6.05 9.10 -3.54
N ILE A 69 -5.80 10.19 -4.29
CA ILE A 69 -6.71 11.33 -4.37
C ILE A 69 -7.66 11.13 -5.55
N SER A 70 -8.94 11.03 -5.21
CA SER A 70 -10.06 10.87 -6.13
C SER A 70 -10.84 12.18 -6.31
N VAL A 71 -11.72 12.23 -7.30
CA VAL A 71 -12.58 13.38 -7.59
C VAL A 71 -14.03 12.92 -7.53
N ASN A 72 -14.84 13.62 -6.73
CA ASN A 72 -16.28 13.49 -6.71
C ASN A 72 -16.89 14.67 -7.46
N TYR A 73 -18.05 14.47 -8.09
CA TYR A 73 -18.74 15.51 -8.86
C TYR A 73 -20.04 15.90 -8.17
N GLN A 74 -20.17 17.16 -7.77
CA GLN A 74 -21.40 17.69 -7.19
C GLN A 74 -22.20 18.44 -8.26
N PRO A 75 -23.44 18.05 -8.58
CA PRO A 75 -24.22 18.73 -9.60
C PRO A 75 -24.63 20.14 -9.14
N ILE A 76 -24.53 21.09 -10.06
CA ILE A 76 -25.03 22.46 -9.91
C ILE A 76 -26.37 22.53 -10.66
N VAL A 77 -27.43 22.89 -9.94
CA VAL A 77 -28.80 22.95 -10.47
C VAL A 77 -29.25 24.40 -10.64
N SER A 78 -29.84 24.70 -11.79
CA SER A 78 -30.49 25.99 -12.04
C SER A 78 -31.76 26.09 -11.21
N LEU A 79 -31.93 27.23 -10.52
CA LEU A 79 -33.11 27.49 -9.69
C LEU A 79 -34.34 27.88 -10.52
N THR A 80 -34.18 28.27 -11.78
CA THR A 80 -35.28 28.73 -12.63
C THR A 80 -36.07 27.56 -13.23
N ASP A 81 -35.38 26.48 -13.61
CA ASP A 81 -35.95 25.34 -14.34
C ASP A 81 -35.58 23.98 -13.76
N GLY A 82 -34.79 23.94 -12.67
CA GLY A 82 -34.40 22.71 -11.98
C GLY A 82 -33.41 21.83 -12.77
N ARG A 83 -32.86 22.32 -13.88
CA ARG A 83 -31.95 21.54 -14.72
C ARG A 83 -30.53 21.57 -14.17
N VAL A 84 -29.79 20.48 -14.38
CA VAL A 84 -28.35 20.44 -14.10
C VAL A 84 -27.63 21.31 -15.13
N VAL A 85 -26.98 22.38 -14.67
CA VAL A 85 -26.22 23.32 -15.51
C VAL A 85 -24.71 23.08 -15.44
N GLY A 86 -24.26 22.27 -14.48
CA GLY A 86 -22.87 21.87 -14.40
C GLY A 86 -22.56 20.95 -13.23
N CYS A 87 -21.27 20.77 -12.96
CA CYS A 87 -20.81 20.07 -11.77
C CYS A 87 -19.52 20.67 -11.21
N GLU A 88 -19.42 20.70 -9.89
CA GLU A 88 -18.19 21.03 -9.18
C GLU A 88 -17.37 19.76 -8.96
N ALA A 89 -16.07 19.81 -9.30
CA ALA A 89 -15.12 18.72 -9.08
C ALA A 89 -14.45 18.87 -7.71
N LEU A 90 -14.77 17.96 -6.79
CA LEU A 90 -14.34 18.00 -5.40
C LEU A 90 -13.29 16.92 -5.13
N ALA A 91 -12.08 17.34 -4.74
CA ALA A 91 -11.02 16.41 -4.37
C ALA A 91 -11.36 15.63 -3.09
N ARG A 92 -11.05 14.33 -3.07
CA ARG A 92 -11.30 13.41 -1.96
C ARG A 92 -10.09 12.52 -1.76
N TRP A 93 -9.45 12.64 -0.60
CA TRP A 93 -8.31 11.81 -0.24
C TRP A 93 -8.75 10.68 0.69
N LYS A 94 -8.71 9.45 0.17
CA LYS A 94 -9.00 8.25 0.95
C LYS A 94 -7.74 7.76 1.66
N GLN A 95 -7.83 7.58 2.97
CA GLN A 95 -6.75 7.07 3.81
C GLN A 95 -6.67 5.55 3.76
N ALA A 96 -5.54 4.99 4.19
CA ALA A 96 -5.29 3.54 4.19
C ALA A 96 -6.24 2.74 5.10
N ASP A 97 -6.87 3.38 6.08
CA ASP A 97 -7.90 2.78 6.94
C ASP A 97 -9.32 2.84 6.34
N GLY A 98 -9.47 3.46 5.16
CA GLY A 98 -10.74 3.63 4.47
C GLY A 98 -11.48 4.93 4.77
N SER A 99 -11.01 5.73 5.73
CA SER A 99 -11.57 7.05 6.02
C SER A 99 -11.24 8.07 4.92
N TYR A 100 -11.96 9.20 4.91
CA TYR A 100 -11.66 10.33 4.04
C TYR A 100 -11.06 11.47 4.85
N LEU A 101 -9.92 11.98 4.39
CA LEU A 101 -9.32 13.18 4.97
C LEU A 101 -10.04 14.42 4.41
N SER A 102 -10.45 15.33 5.30
CA SER A 102 -11.17 16.55 4.90
C SER A 102 -10.30 17.44 4.00
N PRO A 103 -10.87 18.05 2.92
CA PRO A 103 -10.21 19.10 2.16
C PRO A 103 -9.64 20.23 3.03
N ASP A 104 -10.34 20.60 4.11
CA ASP A 104 -9.87 21.65 5.03
C ASP A 104 -8.57 21.29 5.74
N ILE A 105 -8.17 20.01 5.73
CA ILE A 105 -6.91 19.53 6.31
C ILE A 105 -5.83 19.41 5.23
N PHE A 106 -6.14 18.77 4.10
CA PHE A 106 -5.11 18.48 3.11
C PHE A 106 -4.85 19.60 2.11
N ILE A 107 -5.78 20.54 1.92
CA ILE A 107 -5.56 21.71 1.04
C ILE A 107 -4.54 22.67 1.67
N PRO A 108 -4.64 23.09 2.94
CA PRO A 108 -3.58 23.89 3.56
C PRO A 108 -2.23 23.17 3.56
N LEU A 109 -2.24 21.86 3.82
CA LEU A 109 -1.03 21.03 3.72
C LEU A 109 -0.42 21.09 2.32
N ALA A 110 -1.24 21.03 1.26
CA ALA A 110 -0.80 21.14 -0.13
C ALA A 110 -0.15 22.50 -0.42
N GLU A 111 -0.71 23.56 0.14
CA GLU A 111 -0.25 24.94 -0.04
C GLU A 111 1.09 25.16 0.68
N GLU A 112 1.17 24.81 1.96
CA GLU A 112 2.39 24.91 2.77
C GLU A 112 3.53 24.05 2.23
N SER A 113 3.21 22.89 1.64
CA SER A 113 4.20 22.00 1.01
C SER A 113 4.57 22.38 -0.43
N GLY A 114 3.90 23.35 -1.04
CA GLY A 114 4.06 23.66 -2.46
C GLY A 114 3.56 22.56 -3.42
N LEU A 115 2.78 21.59 -2.92
CA LEU A 115 2.20 20.50 -3.70
C LEU A 115 0.85 20.88 -4.34
N ILE A 116 0.27 22.03 -4.00
CA ILE A 116 -1.04 22.48 -4.49
C ILE A 116 -1.16 22.46 -6.02
N THR A 117 -0.13 22.93 -6.74
CA THR A 117 -0.11 22.89 -8.22
C THR A 117 -0.20 21.47 -8.74
N ARG A 118 0.56 20.54 -8.13
CA ARG A 118 0.60 19.13 -8.53
C ARG A 118 -0.72 18.41 -8.20
N LEU A 119 -1.36 18.79 -7.11
CA LEU A 119 -2.71 18.34 -6.77
C LEU A 119 -3.71 18.81 -7.83
N THR A 120 -3.71 20.10 -8.17
CA THR A 120 -4.60 20.67 -9.19
C THR A 120 -4.41 20.01 -10.55
N GLU A 121 -3.17 19.80 -11.00
CA GLU A 121 -2.90 19.07 -12.24
C GLU A 121 -3.46 17.65 -12.24
N ASN A 122 -3.33 16.93 -11.12
CA ASN A 122 -3.89 15.59 -10.98
C ASN A 122 -5.43 15.62 -11.07
N VAL A 123 -6.07 16.56 -10.37
CA VAL A 123 -7.53 16.74 -10.41
C VAL A 123 -7.98 17.05 -11.83
N VAL A 124 -7.35 18.01 -12.52
CA VAL A 124 -7.70 18.39 -13.89
C VAL A 124 -7.52 17.22 -14.86
N LYS A 125 -6.40 16.49 -14.78
CA LYS A 125 -6.16 15.27 -15.58
C LYS A 125 -7.24 14.23 -15.32
N ARG A 126 -7.69 14.08 -14.06
CA ARG A 126 -8.76 13.16 -13.69
C ARG A 126 -10.10 13.58 -14.28
N VAL A 127 -10.45 14.86 -14.19
CA VAL A 127 -11.68 15.41 -14.75
C VAL A 127 -11.74 15.19 -16.26
N PHE A 128 -10.66 15.49 -17.00
CA PHE A 128 -10.62 15.22 -18.43
C PHE A 128 -10.71 13.73 -18.77
N ARG A 129 -10.12 12.85 -17.95
CA ARG A 129 -10.26 11.41 -18.15
C ARG A 129 -11.69 10.93 -17.91
N ASP A 130 -12.32 11.39 -16.84
CA ASP A 130 -13.63 10.92 -16.41
C ASP A 130 -14.76 11.50 -17.30
N LEU A 131 -14.69 12.80 -17.60
CA LEU A 131 -15.73 13.53 -18.35
C LEU A 131 -15.39 13.75 -19.82
N GLY A 132 -14.16 13.52 -20.27
CA GLY A 132 -13.73 13.88 -21.64
C GLY A 132 -14.58 13.24 -22.73
N LYS A 133 -14.93 11.96 -22.58
CA LYS A 133 -15.84 11.27 -23.52
C LYS A 133 -17.25 11.85 -23.48
N TRP A 134 -17.75 12.17 -22.30
CA TRP A 134 -19.10 12.70 -22.13
C TRP A 134 -19.22 14.11 -22.72
N LEU A 135 -18.23 14.97 -22.45
CA LEU A 135 -18.13 16.33 -22.99
C LEU A 135 -17.98 16.33 -24.51
N HIS A 136 -17.22 15.37 -25.07
CA HIS A 136 -17.10 15.23 -26.52
C HIS A 136 -18.43 14.91 -27.20
N LEU A 137 -19.28 14.10 -26.56
CA LEU A 137 -20.61 13.74 -27.06
C LEU A 137 -21.67 14.82 -26.80
N HIS A 138 -21.44 15.72 -25.84
CA HIS A 138 -22.39 16.78 -25.43
C HIS A 138 -21.73 18.17 -25.40
N PRO A 139 -21.27 18.69 -26.56
CA PRO A 139 -20.53 19.95 -26.62
C PRO A 139 -21.34 21.19 -26.20
N GLY A 140 -22.68 21.10 -26.14
CA GLY A 140 -23.56 22.18 -25.66
C GLY A 140 -23.83 22.20 -24.15
N ASN A 141 -23.34 21.20 -23.40
CA ASN A 141 -23.49 21.11 -21.94
C ASN A 141 -22.19 21.45 -21.20
N THR A 142 -21.23 22.07 -21.88
CA THR A 142 -20.03 22.61 -21.25
C THR A 142 -20.43 23.76 -20.33
N CYS A 143 -19.96 23.72 -19.08
CA CYS A 143 -20.23 24.70 -18.02
C CYS A 143 -19.59 26.08 -18.27
N LEU A 144 -19.46 26.48 -19.54
CA LEU A 144 -18.89 27.72 -20.04
C LEU A 144 -19.95 28.37 -20.93
N ASN A 145 -20.98 28.95 -20.32
CA ASN A 145 -21.84 29.94 -20.96
C ASN A 145 -22.11 31.06 -19.95
#